data_AF-A0A7S1K1H9-F1
#
_entry.id   AF-A0A7S1K1H9-F1
#
_cell.length_a   1.000
_cell.length_b   1.000
_cell.length_c   1.000
_cell.angle_alpha   90.00
_cell.angle_beta   90.00
_cell.angle_gamma   90.00
#
_symmetry.space_group_name_H-M   'P 1'
#
loop_
_entity.id
_entity.type
_entity.pdbx_description
1 polymer ?
#
loop_
_entity_poly.entity_id
_entity_poly.type
_entity_poly.pdbx_seq_one_letter_code
_entity_poly.pdbx_strand_id
1 'polypeptide(L)'
;MPRCRATGCTEDHSQHYCRVCRTKDSDHRASNCPTLRAICTAGRCIGYHQTSTERGLQIKQSGVMQPSASGAAGCGIYFAIRQNETERKAKQKGCMVTAEITMSKPKTVWRADSSNETYESLSAEGYDGAIVHGYWSGGEIVVYRPEQVRVLSVEDI
;
A
#
# COMPACT_ATOMS: atom_id res chain seq x y z
N MET A 1 24.60 -25.87 2.24
CA MET A 1 23.44 -25.28 2.97
C MET A 1 22.34 -24.99 1.96
N PRO A 2 21.04 -25.17 2.29
CA PRO A 2 19.97 -24.79 1.38
C PRO A 2 20.04 -23.29 1.15
N ARG A 3 20.11 -22.88 -0.12
CA ARG A 3 19.96 -21.48 -0.50
C ARG A 3 18.48 -21.10 -0.46
N CYS A 4 18.23 -19.83 -0.19
CA CYS A 4 16.93 -19.20 -0.33
C CYS A 4 16.21 -19.65 -1.61
N ARG A 5 14.93 -20.05 -1.48
CA ARG A 5 14.08 -20.47 -2.61
C ARG A 5 13.46 -19.29 -3.36
N ALA A 6 13.56 -18.07 -2.82
CA ALA A 6 12.95 -16.90 -3.43
C ALA A 6 13.64 -16.53 -4.74
N THR A 7 12.85 -16.55 -5.83
CA THR A 7 13.34 -16.21 -7.17
C THR A 7 13.96 -14.80 -7.16
N GLY A 8 15.23 -14.71 -7.57
CA GLY A 8 15.98 -13.45 -7.61
C GLY A 8 16.52 -12.93 -6.27
N CYS A 9 16.47 -13.74 -5.20
CA CYS A 9 17.10 -13.39 -3.93
C CYS A 9 18.61 -13.74 -3.95
N THR A 10 19.45 -12.78 -3.59
CA THR A 10 20.92 -12.91 -3.54
C THR A 10 21.47 -12.80 -2.12
N GLU A 11 20.61 -12.76 -1.11
CA GLU A 11 20.97 -12.60 0.30
C GLU A 11 21.42 -13.95 0.90
N ASP A 12 22.33 -13.89 1.89
CA ASP A 12 22.86 -15.09 2.55
C ASP A 12 21.92 -15.59 3.66
N HIS A 13 20.90 -16.34 3.27
CA HIS A 13 19.98 -17.00 4.19
C HIS A 13 19.31 -18.22 3.55
N SER A 14 18.78 -19.12 4.38
CA SER A 14 18.13 -20.37 3.94
C SER A 14 16.62 -20.27 3.76
N GLN A 15 15.96 -19.26 4.34
CA GLN A 15 14.51 -19.05 4.27
C GLN A 15 14.16 -17.62 3.88
N HIS A 16 13.13 -17.41 3.05
CA HIS A 16 12.69 -16.07 2.67
C HIS A 16 11.39 -15.67 3.34
N TYR A 17 11.40 -14.63 4.16
CA TYR A 17 10.17 -14.08 4.72
C TYR A 17 9.55 -13.04 3.78
N CYS A 18 8.35 -13.31 3.26
CA CYS A 18 7.62 -12.34 2.47
C CYS A 18 6.80 -11.41 3.36
N ARG A 19 7.12 -10.11 3.37
CA ARG A 19 6.45 -9.10 4.20
C ARG A 19 5.03 -8.74 3.76
N VAL A 20 4.64 -9.11 2.54
CA VAL A 20 3.28 -8.88 2.04
C VAL A 20 2.33 -9.99 2.51
N CYS A 21 2.62 -11.25 2.18
CA CYS A 21 1.76 -12.37 2.59
C CYS A 21 2.04 -12.88 4.02
N ARG A 22 3.21 -12.59 4.58
CA ARG A 22 3.73 -13.09 5.88
C ARG A 22 4.09 -14.59 5.90
N THR A 23 4.32 -15.19 4.73
CA THR A 23 4.88 -16.55 4.64
C THR A 23 6.33 -16.55 5.12
N LYS A 24 6.64 -17.40 6.13
CA LYS A 24 7.96 -17.52 6.79
C LYS A 24 9.08 -18.04 5.88
N ASP A 25 8.75 -18.94 4.96
CA ASP A 25 9.69 -19.46 3.96
C ASP A 25 9.03 -19.52 2.57
N SER A 26 9.06 -18.38 1.90
CA SER A 26 8.47 -18.13 0.59
C SER A 26 9.47 -18.35 -0.54
N ASP A 27 8.93 -18.60 -1.73
CA ASP A 27 9.65 -18.79 -3.00
C ASP A 27 9.64 -17.53 -3.88
N HIS A 28 9.24 -16.39 -3.32
CA HIS A 28 9.10 -15.12 -4.02
C HIS A 28 9.53 -13.94 -3.15
N ARG A 29 10.00 -12.88 -3.79
CA ARG A 29 10.22 -11.58 -3.13
C ARG A 29 8.90 -10.83 -2.95
N ALA A 30 8.86 -9.88 -2.02
CA ALA A 30 7.67 -9.07 -1.73
C ALA A 30 7.10 -8.35 -2.97
N SER A 31 7.95 -7.87 -3.88
CA SER A 31 7.54 -7.24 -5.15
C SER A 31 6.80 -8.17 -6.09
N ASN A 32 7.06 -9.49 -5.99
CA ASN A 32 6.48 -10.53 -6.83
C ASN A 32 5.50 -11.41 -6.03
N CYS A 33 4.94 -10.88 -4.93
CA CYS A 33 4.06 -11.66 -4.06
C CYS A 33 2.72 -11.97 -4.75
N PRO A 34 2.29 -13.25 -4.81
CA PRO A 34 0.99 -13.62 -5.38
C PRO A 34 -0.18 -12.96 -4.66
N THR A 35 -0.10 -12.77 -3.34
CA THR A 35 -1.13 -12.04 -2.58
C THR A 35 -1.21 -10.58 -3.00
N LEU A 36 -0.08 -9.92 -3.28
CA LEU A 36 -0.08 -8.55 -3.78
C LEU A 36 -0.79 -8.48 -5.13
N ARG A 37 -0.46 -9.42 -6.03
CA ARG A 37 -1.09 -9.52 -7.34
C ARG A 37 -2.58 -9.81 -7.23
N ALA A 38 -2.99 -10.70 -6.31
CA ALA A 38 -4.40 -11.03 -6.05
C ALA A 38 -5.18 -9.88 -5.41
N ILE A 39 -4.50 -9.04 -4.62
CA ILE A 39 -5.10 -7.84 -4.05
C ILE A 39 -5.26 -6.77 -5.12
N CYS A 40 -4.33 -6.64 -6.05
CA CYS A 40 -4.41 -5.70 -7.18
C CYS A 40 -4.99 -6.30 -8.47
N THR A 41 -5.61 -7.49 -8.43
CA THR A 41 -6.14 -8.12 -9.65
C THR A 41 -7.38 -7.40 -10.16
N ALA A 42 -7.52 -7.34 -11.49
CA ALA A 42 -8.66 -6.72 -12.18
C ALA A 42 -8.84 -5.21 -11.93
N GLY A 43 -7.75 -4.51 -11.59
CA GLY A 43 -7.77 -3.05 -11.47
C GLY A 43 -8.39 -2.53 -10.18
N ARG A 44 -8.64 -3.39 -9.20
CA ARG A 44 -9.19 -3.01 -7.90
C ARG A 44 -8.42 -3.66 -6.76
N CYS A 45 -8.22 -2.92 -5.68
CA CYS A 45 -7.69 -3.43 -4.42
C CYS A 45 -8.49 -2.91 -3.23
N ILE A 46 -8.51 -3.68 -2.14
CA ILE A 46 -9.01 -3.19 -0.85
C ILE A 46 -7.83 -2.66 -0.05
N GLY A 47 -7.98 -1.46 0.50
CA GLY A 47 -7.00 -0.83 1.35
C GLY A 47 -7.60 -0.28 2.64
N TYR A 48 -6.74 -0.11 3.64
CA TYR A 48 -7.10 0.34 4.96
C TYR A 48 -6.31 1.58 5.37
N HIS A 49 -6.96 2.56 5.97
CA HIS A 49 -6.33 3.81 6.38
C HIS A 49 -6.83 4.22 7.77
N GLN A 50 -5.91 4.50 8.70
CA GLN A 50 -6.28 5.07 10.00
C GLN A 50 -6.09 6.58 10.01
N THR A 51 -7.03 7.28 10.63
CA THR A 51 -7.01 8.72 10.82
C THR A 51 -7.68 9.11 12.14
N SER A 52 -7.72 10.40 12.47
CA SER A 52 -8.46 10.90 13.65
C SER A 52 -9.96 10.81 13.46
N THR A 53 -10.72 10.79 14.57
CA THR A 53 -12.18 10.78 14.55
C THR A 53 -12.78 11.94 13.77
N GLU A 54 -12.24 13.15 13.94
CA GLU A 54 -12.69 14.33 13.19
C GLU A 54 -12.53 14.16 11.67
N ARG A 55 -11.37 13.67 11.22
CA ARG A 55 -11.12 13.40 9.80
C ARG A 55 -11.97 12.23 9.29
N GLY A 56 -12.16 11.20 10.10
CA GLY A 56 -13.07 10.10 9.81
C GLY A 56 -14.49 10.60 9.54
N LEU A 57 -15.03 11.49 10.38
CA LEU A 57 -16.34 12.10 10.16
C LEU A 57 -16.42 12.89 8.84
N GLN A 58 -15.39 13.67 8.51
CA GLN A 58 -15.32 14.41 7.25
C GLN A 58 -15.32 13.46 6.04
N ILE A 59 -14.55 12.38 6.09
CA ILE A 59 -14.51 11.34 5.04
C ILE A 59 -15.87 10.63 4.94
N LYS A 60 -16.50 10.30 6.07
CA LYS A 60 -17.81 9.65 6.12
C LYS A 60 -18.91 10.51 5.51
N GLN A 61 -18.87 11.82 5.73
CA GLN A 61 -19.85 12.77 5.19
C GLN A 61 -19.64 13.05 3.70
N SER A 62 -18.39 13.21 3.27
CA SER A 62 -18.07 13.56 1.88
C SER A 62 -17.96 12.36 0.95
N GLY A 63 -17.60 11.18 1.48
CA GLY A 63 -17.20 10.00 0.71
C GLY A 63 -15.84 10.14 0.02
N VAL A 64 -15.09 11.20 0.30
CA VAL A 64 -13.87 11.57 -0.44
C VAL A 64 -12.64 11.51 0.47
N MET A 65 -11.57 10.88 -0.04
CA MET A 65 -10.23 10.95 0.54
C MET A 65 -9.33 11.83 -0.33
N GLN A 66 -8.62 12.76 0.30
CA GLN A 66 -7.72 13.68 -0.39
C GLN A 66 -6.26 13.24 -0.23
N PRO A 67 -5.39 13.48 -1.23
CA PRO A 67 -3.96 13.24 -1.09
C PRO A 67 -3.37 14.00 0.11
N SER A 68 -2.38 13.39 0.76
CA SER A 68 -1.62 14.04 1.82
C SER A 68 -0.67 15.10 1.27
N ALA A 69 -0.21 16.01 2.14
CA ALA A 69 0.83 16.98 1.80
C ALA A 69 2.25 16.38 1.65
N SER A 70 2.45 15.12 2.05
CA SER A 70 3.72 14.40 1.92
C SER A 70 3.55 12.90 2.20
N GLY A 71 4.50 12.10 1.75
CA GLY A 71 4.59 10.67 2.05
C GLY A 71 5.78 10.01 1.35
N ALA A 72 5.92 8.69 1.52
CA ALA A 72 7.08 7.94 1.05
C ALA A 72 7.18 7.79 -0.48
N ALA A 73 6.11 8.10 -1.20
CA ALA A 73 6.04 8.16 -2.65
C ALA A 73 5.44 9.50 -3.11
N GLY A 74 5.66 10.59 -2.36
CA GLY A 74 5.09 11.91 -2.67
C GLY A 74 3.68 12.13 -2.10
N CYS A 75 2.96 13.11 -2.66
CA CYS A 75 1.67 13.59 -2.17
C CYS A 75 0.51 12.71 -2.67
N GLY A 76 0.35 11.53 -2.06
CA GLY A 76 -0.68 10.55 -2.42
C GLY A 76 -1.67 10.24 -1.29
N ILE A 77 -2.60 9.34 -1.58
CA ILE A 77 -3.55 8.74 -0.64
C ILE A 77 -3.03 7.35 -0.31
N TYR A 78 -2.67 7.14 0.96
CA TYR A 78 -1.92 5.96 1.42
C TYR A 78 -2.83 4.96 2.12
N PHE A 79 -2.71 3.70 1.74
CA PHE A 79 -3.44 2.59 2.33
C PHE A 79 -2.51 1.45 2.71
N ALA A 80 -2.76 0.86 3.87
CA ALA A 80 -2.21 -0.43 4.23
C ALA A 80 -2.95 -1.55 3.51
N ILE A 81 -2.24 -2.66 3.27
CA ILE A 81 -2.81 -3.87 2.68
C ILE A 81 -3.66 -4.63 3.72
N ARG A 82 -3.35 -4.47 5.01
CA ARG A 82 -4.08 -5.11 6.12
C ARG A 82 -4.38 -4.10 7.22
N GLN A 83 -5.54 -4.25 7.87
CA GLN A 83 -5.97 -3.39 8.97
C GLN A 83 -4.90 -3.28 10.07
N ASN A 84 -4.32 -4.40 10.53
CA ASN A 84 -3.32 -4.34 11.60
C ASN A 84 -2.01 -3.62 11.24
N GLU A 85 -1.77 -3.33 9.96
CA GLU A 85 -0.56 -2.62 9.52
C GLU A 85 -0.72 -1.09 9.66
N THR A 86 -1.96 -0.59 9.69
CA THR A 86 -2.24 0.85 9.86
C THR A 86 -1.72 1.37 11.20
N GLU A 87 -1.73 0.54 12.24
CA GLU A 87 -1.30 0.88 13.60
C GLU A 87 0.11 1.48 13.69
N ARG A 88 1.00 1.07 12.77
CA ARG A 88 2.39 1.56 12.71
C ARG A 88 2.63 2.57 11.60
N LYS A 89 1.65 2.80 10.73
CA LYS A 89 1.75 3.65 9.53
C LYS A 89 1.02 4.98 9.70
N ALA A 90 -0.05 4.99 10.50
CA ALA A 90 -0.87 6.17 10.70
C ALA A 90 -0.22 7.17 11.65
N LYS A 91 -0.30 8.46 11.29
CA LYS A 91 0.12 9.59 12.15
C LYS A 91 -0.95 9.98 13.17
N GLN A 92 -2.21 9.65 12.88
CA GLN A 92 -3.37 9.90 13.73
C GLN A 92 -4.23 8.64 13.80
N LYS A 93 -4.91 8.43 14.94
CA LYS A 93 -5.74 7.26 15.21
C LYS A 93 -7.09 7.71 15.79
N GLY A 94 -8.10 6.87 15.66
CA GLY A 94 -9.46 7.12 16.14
C GLY A 94 -10.55 6.62 15.20
N CYS A 95 -10.24 6.50 13.89
CA CYS A 95 -11.07 5.79 12.92
C CYS A 95 -10.24 4.91 12.00
N MET A 96 -10.87 3.83 11.53
CA MET A 96 -10.47 3.03 10.39
C MET A 96 -11.35 3.38 9.18
N VAL A 97 -10.71 3.67 8.06
CA VAL A 97 -11.34 3.79 6.74
C VAL A 97 -11.01 2.54 5.94
N THR A 98 -12.03 1.87 5.42
CA THR A 98 -11.88 0.80 4.42
C THR A 98 -12.29 1.35 3.06
N ALA A 99 -11.45 1.17 2.03
CA ALA A 99 -11.72 1.67 0.70
C ALA A 99 -11.45 0.62 -0.39
N GLU A 100 -12.25 0.67 -1.45
CA GLU A 100 -11.90 0.08 -2.73
C GLU A 100 -11.07 1.10 -3.52
N ILE A 101 -9.96 0.66 -4.07
CA ILE A 101 -8.98 1.48 -4.77
C ILE A 101 -8.89 0.98 -6.20
N THR A 102 -9.07 1.87 -7.17
CA THR A 102 -8.93 1.57 -8.59
C THR A 102 -7.48 1.80 -9.03
N MET A 103 -6.77 0.71 -9.30
CA MET A 103 -5.36 0.70 -9.69
C MET A 103 -5.05 -0.63 -10.41
N SER A 104 -4.60 -0.56 -11.66
CA SER A 104 -4.36 -1.72 -12.53
C SER A 104 -2.89 -1.96 -12.82
N LYS A 105 -2.08 -0.90 -12.81
CA LYS A 105 -0.65 -0.94 -13.14
C LYS A 105 0.14 -0.14 -12.10
N PRO A 106 0.34 -0.69 -10.90
CA PRO A 106 1.18 -0.06 -9.90
C PRO A 106 2.66 -0.08 -10.30
N LYS A 107 3.36 1.03 -10.07
CA LYS A 107 4.82 1.08 -10.02
C LYS A 107 5.31 0.51 -8.69
N THR A 108 6.35 -0.32 -8.72
CA THR A 108 7.05 -0.74 -7.49
C THR A 108 8.00 0.36 -7.04
N VAL A 109 7.79 0.87 -5.83
CA VAL A 109 8.64 1.91 -5.21
C VAL A 109 9.27 1.36 -3.95
N TRP A 110 10.54 1.67 -3.68
CA TRP A 110 11.19 1.31 -2.42
C TRP A 110 11.33 2.53 -1.51
N ARG A 111 10.98 2.37 -0.23
CA ARG A 111 11.06 3.43 0.78
C ARG A 111 12.45 4.08 0.85
N ALA A 112 13.51 3.30 0.66
CA ALA A 112 14.89 3.79 0.74
C ALA A 112 15.20 4.83 -0.34
N ASP A 113 14.52 4.75 -1.48
CA ASP A 113 14.76 5.61 -2.63
C ASP A 113 14.11 6.99 -2.47
N SER A 114 13.22 7.15 -1.47
CA SER A 114 12.53 8.41 -1.16
C SER A 114 11.88 9.07 -2.39
N SER A 115 11.26 8.26 -3.24
CA SER A 115 10.64 8.71 -4.49
C SER A 115 9.57 9.78 -4.24
N ASN A 116 9.51 10.78 -5.11
CA ASN A 116 8.48 11.82 -5.09
C ASN A 116 7.57 11.68 -6.31
N GLU A 117 6.83 10.57 -6.36
CA GLU A 117 5.95 10.24 -7.47
C GLU A 117 4.72 11.18 -7.47
N THR A 118 4.18 11.40 -8.66
CA THR A 118 2.93 12.11 -8.91
C THR A 118 2.08 11.28 -9.86
N TYR A 119 0.79 11.62 -10.01
CA TYR A 119 -0.01 10.95 -11.02
C TYR A 119 0.58 11.14 -12.43
N GLU A 120 1.08 12.34 -12.73
CA GLU A 120 1.58 12.71 -14.06
C GLU A 120 2.85 11.93 -14.42
N SER A 121 3.78 11.80 -13.47
CA SER A 121 5.02 11.02 -13.67
C SER A 121 4.71 9.53 -13.85
N LEU A 122 3.86 8.97 -13.00
CA LEU A 122 3.41 7.58 -13.12
C LEU A 122 2.69 7.32 -14.44
N SER A 123 1.76 8.20 -14.81
CA SER A 123 0.99 8.08 -16.05
C SER A 123 1.88 8.16 -17.29
N ALA A 124 2.90 9.02 -17.30
CA ALA A 124 3.87 9.11 -18.38
C ALA A 124 4.68 7.81 -18.55
N GLU A 125 4.91 7.08 -17.46
CA GLU A 125 5.56 5.77 -17.46
C GLU A 125 4.57 4.59 -17.70
N GLY A 126 3.27 4.87 -17.83
CA GLY A 126 2.22 3.86 -18.05
C GLY A 126 1.71 3.18 -16.78
N TYR A 127 1.99 3.75 -15.62
CA TYR A 127 1.48 3.35 -14.31
C TYR A 127 0.29 4.22 -13.87
N ASP A 128 -0.54 3.70 -12.96
CA ASP A 128 -1.70 4.41 -12.42
C ASP A 128 -1.71 4.51 -10.89
N GLY A 129 -0.63 4.06 -10.25
CA GLY A 129 -0.43 4.16 -8.81
C GLY A 129 0.92 3.58 -8.42
N ALA A 130 1.16 3.46 -7.12
CA ALA A 130 2.41 2.89 -6.60
C ALA A 130 2.15 1.91 -5.46
N ILE A 131 3.06 0.94 -5.32
CA ILE A 131 3.17 0.09 -4.14
C ILE A 131 4.54 0.32 -3.51
N VAL A 132 4.54 0.84 -2.28
CA VAL A 132 5.76 1.14 -1.54
C VAL A 132 6.17 -0.07 -0.71
N HIS A 133 7.40 -0.53 -0.94
CA HIS A 133 8.06 -1.62 -0.22
C HIS A 133 9.15 -1.11 0.72
N GLY A 134 9.68 -2.01 1.57
CA GLY A 134 10.80 -1.72 2.48
C GLY A 134 10.40 -1.46 3.93
N TYR A 135 9.10 -1.37 4.23
CA TYR A 135 8.63 -1.33 5.61
C TYR A 135 8.68 -2.71 6.28
N TRP A 136 8.93 -2.73 7.59
CA TRP A 136 8.73 -3.94 8.40
C TRP A 136 7.26 -4.29 8.60
N SER A 137 6.38 -3.29 8.62
CA SER A 137 4.94 -3.48 8.77
C SER A 137 4.22 -3.99 7.51
N GLY A 138 4.88 -4.13 6.36
CA GLY A 138 4.22 -4.51 5.10
C GLY A 138 4.13 -3.36 4.10
N GLY A 139 3.69 -3.66 2.88
CA GLY A 139 3.61 -2.69 1.77
C GLY A 139 2.51 -1.64 1.97
N GLU A 140 2.61 -0.53 1.22
CA GLU A 140 1.56 0.48 1.15
C GLU A 140 1.12 0.70 -0.29
N ILE A 141 -0.20 0.79 -0.49
CA ILE A 141 -0.82 1.17 -1.75
C ILE A 141 -0.94 2.69 -1.76
N VAL A 142 -0.56 3.32 -2.86
CA VAL A 142 -0.60 4.78 -3.02
C VAL A 142 -1.26 5.12 -4.35
N VAL A 143 -2.33 5.90 -4.28
CA VAL A 143 -3.00 6.50 -5.44
C VAL A 143 -3.03 8.02 -5.28
N TYR A 144 -3.15 8.75 -6.38
CA TYR A 144 -2.86 10.19 -6.38
C TYR A 144 -4.09 11.03 -6.73
N ARG A 145 -5.21 10.39 -7.06
CA ARG A 145 -6.46 11.03 -7.42
C ARG A 145 -7.60 10.52 -6.55
N PRO A 146 -8.44 11.38 -5.95
CA PRO A 146 -9.59 10.95 -5.16
C PRO A 146 -10.53 10.00 -5.91
N GLU A 147 -10.64 10.14 -7.24
CA GLU A 147 -11.49 9.30 -8.08
C GLU A 147 -11.02 7.84 -8.14
N GLN A 148 -9.77 7.57 -7.74
CA GLN A 148 -9.26 6.21 -7.60
C GLN A 148 -9.73 5.56 -6.29
N VAL A 149 -10.42 6.27 -5.40
CA VAL A 149 -10.79 5.80 -4.08
C VAL A 149 -12.31 5.82 -3.94
N ARG A 150 -12.89 4.67 -3.63
CA ARG A 150 -14.28 4.53 -3.23
C ARG A 150 -14.32 4.09 -1.77
N VAL A 151 -14.69 5.00 -0.87
CA VAL A 151 -14.85 4.71 0.56
C VAL A 151 -15.97 3.68 0.74
N LEU A 152 -15.67 2.60 1.46
CA LEU A 152 -16.62 1.51 1.77
C LEU A 152 -17.19 1.65 3.17
N SER A 153 -16.33 1.90 4.16
CA SER A 153 -16.74 2.13 5.55
C SER A 153 -15.80 3.09 6.27
N VAL A 154 -16.34 3.76 7.29
CA VAL A 154 -15.60 4.53 8.28
C VAL A 154 -16.11 4.15 9.66
N GLU A 155 -15.24 3.56 10.46
CA GLU A 155 -15.55 2.96 11.76
C GLU A 155 -14.61 3.51 12.82
N ASP A 156 -15.12 3.81 14.01
CA ASP A 156 -14.29 4.22 15.16
C ASP A 156 -13.52 3.02 15.72
N ILE A 157 -12.34 3.25 16.29
CA ILE A 157 -11.41 2.21 16.78
C ILE A 157 -10.78 2.55 18.14
#